data_AF-A0A1G9NPF9-F1
#
_entry.id   AF-A0A1G9NPF9-F1
#
_cell.length_a   1.000
_cell.length_b   1.000
_cell.length_c   1.000
_cell.angle_alpha   90.00
_cell.angle_beta   90.00
_cell.angle_gamma   90.00
#
_symmetry.space_group_name_H-M   'P 1'
#
loop_
_entity.id
_entity.type
_entity.pdbx_description
1 polymer ?
#
loop_
_entity_poly.entity_id
_entity_poly.type
_entity_poly.pdbx_seq_one_letter_code
_entity_poly.pdbx_strand_id
1 'polypeptide(L)'
;MLVVLLVIAVVVTLLVTVHWYIWRRLVRDTTAGPGAARRAGTAAVIVLPLLTVGAFVTSRTDAPFRLQQTFAWPGYLWLAVLLYLTLALVAGEAVRPLLRRVLDRRAAARPVPGAPLAAATATDPAAEAPANTAPDANEPSAGGTAPPGSATAAAAGSATAVAPAPPAAAQGAAATAVAAPAEEIPGATARHGDGPGPEEPGAAEAPVADGSPEGGRPTGAISRRLFVARIVGGAAAAAAAGTVGHGTYGVLRGPSVKRVTVPLAKLARGTHGYRIAVVSDIHLGPVLGRAHTQRIVDAINATQPDLVAVVGDLVDGSVADLGSAAEPLAQLRARDGSFFVTGNHEYFSGADAWVDHVRELGLTPLRNDRVEIAGFDLAGVDDVAGEREGQGPDFVRALGDRDRGRASVLLAHQPVVIHEAVRHGVDLQLSGHTHGGQLWPANYIADLANPTLEGLERYGDTQLYVSRGAGAWGPPVRVGAPSDITVVELASRET
;
A
#
# COMPACT_ATOMS: atom_id res chain seq x y z
N MET A 1 -30.09 -7.76 13.53
CA MET A 1 -30.26 -8.00 12.07
C MET A 1 -30.41 -6.70 11.27
N LEU A 2 -31.35 -5.80 11.62
CA LEU A 2 -31.59 -4.55 10.88
C LEU A 2 -30.34 -3.64 10.76
N VAL A 3 -29.59 -3.44 11.85
CA VAL A 3 -28.37 -2.60 11.85
C VAL A 3 -27.30 -3.16 10.90
N VAL A 4 -27.09 -4.49 10.91
CA VAL A 4 -26.13 -5.16 10.02
C VAL A 4 -26.52 -4.98 8.55
N LEU A 5 -27.80 -5.16 8.22
CA LEU A 5 -28.31 -4.95 6.87
C LEU A 5 -28.16 -3.49 6.42
N LEU A 6 -28.38 -2.53 7.32
CA LEU A 6 -28.18 -1.11 7.02
C LEU A 6 -26.71 -0.80 6.73
N VAL A 7 -25.79 -1.31 7.54
CA VAL A 7 -24.34 -1.13 7.32
C VAL A 7 -23.92 -1.72 5.98
N ILE A 8 -24.37 -2.93 5.66
CA ILE A 8 -24.10 -3.57 4.37
C ILE A 8 -24.64 -2.70 3.22
N ALA A 9 -25.87 -2.20 3.31
CA ALA A 9 -26.46 -1.35 2.28
C ALA A 9 -25.67 -0.05 2.07
N VAL A 10 -25.19 0.58 3.15
CA VAL A 10 -24.34 1.78 3.08
C VAL A 10 -23.01 1.47 2.39
N VAL A 11 -22.34 0.38 2.78
CA VAL A 11 -21.05 -0.02 2.18
C VAL A 11 -21.20 -0.35 0.70
N VAL A 12 -22.24 -1.11 0.32
CA VAL A 12 -22.51 -1.44 -1.09
C VAL A 12 -22.81 -0.17 -1.89
N THR A 13 -23.63 0.73 -1.36
CA THR A 13 -23.96 2.01 -2.03
C THR A 13 -22.70 2.85 -2.24
N LEU A 14 -21.84 2.94 -1.23
CA LEU A 14 -20.57 3.64 -1.32
C LEU A 14 -19.67 3.03 -2.40
N LEU A 15 -19.50 1.70 -2.39
CA LEU A 15 -18.67 1.00 -3.37
C LEU A 15 -19.17 1.20 -4.80
N VAL A 16 -20.48 1.07 -5.05
CA VAL A 16 -21.07 1.31 -6.37
C VAL A 16 -20.84 2.76 -6.81
N THR A 17 -21.02 3.72 -5.90
CA THR A 17 -20.82 5.15 -6.18
C THR A 17 -19.37 5.45 -6.54
N VAL A 18 -18.41 4.92 -5.79
CA VAL A 18 -16.96 5.09 -6.04
C VAL A 18 -16.56 4.48 -7.38
N HIS A 19 -17.01 3.26 -7.69
CA HIS A 19 -16.70 2.62 -8.97
C HIS A 19 -17.31 3.38 -10.15
N TRP A 20 -18.57 3.84 -10.02
CA TRP A 20 -19.19 4.71 -11.03
C TRP A 20 -18.42 6.02 -11.22
N TYR A 21 -17.98 6.64 -10.12
CA TYR A 21 -17.18 7.86 -10.14
C TYR A 21 -15.86 7.65 -10.90
N ILE A 22 -15.13 6.58 -10.60
CA ILE A 22 -13.88 6.21 -11.29
C ILE A 22 -14.14 5.96 -12.78
N TRP A 23 -15.16 5.17 -13.12
CA TRP A 23 -15.53 4.93 -14.51
C TRP A 23 -15.83 6.24 -15.25
N ARG A 24 -16.59 7.15 -14.63
CA ARG A 24 -16.90 8.45 -15.22
C ARG A 24 -15.63 9.24 -15.50
N ARG A 25 -14.71 9.31 -14.53
CA ARG A 25 -13.53 10.19 -14.62
C ARG A 25 -12.38 9.61 -15.44
N LEU A 26 -12.18 8.30 -15.42
CA LEU A 26 -11.06 7.64 -16.12
C LEU A 26 -11.43 6.96 -17.43
N VAL A 27 -12.70 6.64 -17.64
CA VAL A 27 -13.16 5.96 -18.86
C VAL A 27 -14.05 6.88 -19.68
N ARG A 28 -15.14 7.40 -19.10
CA ARG A 28 -16.10 8.22 -19.86
C ARG A 28 -15.51 9.55 -20.31
N ASP A 29 -14.86 10.29 -19.40
CA ASP A 29 -14.35 11.64 -19.66
C ASP A 29 -13.03 11.68 -20.45
N THR A 30 -12.27 10.58 -20.49
CA THR A 30 -10.98 10.46 -21.20
C THR A 30 -11.10 9.88 -22.61
N THR A 31 -12.29 9.41 -22.99
CA THR A 31 -12.60 8.83 -24.30
C THR A 31 -13.52 9.75 -25.10
N ALA A 32 -13.23 9.91 -26.41
CA ALA A 32 -14.00 10.78 -27.30
C ALA A 32 -15.37 10.19 -27.71
N GLY A 33 -15.57 8.87 -27.54
CA GLY A 33 -16.79 8.15 -27.90
C GLY A 33 -16.69 6.65 -27.56
N PRO A 34 -17.69 5.85 -27.98
CA PRO A 34 -17.62 4.40 -27.94
C PRO A 34 -16.41 3.89 -28.74
N GLY A 35 -15.63 2.98 -28.17
CA GLY A 35 -14.41 2.45 -28.79
C GLY A 35 -13.77 1.37 -27.94
N ALA A 36 -12.69 0.74 -28.44
CA ALA A 36 -12.00 -0.34 -27.75
C ALA A 36 -11.53 0.07 -26.34
N ALA A 37 -10.92 1.25 -26.20
CA ALA A 37 -10.47 1.76 -24.89
C ALA A 37 -11.61 1.98 -23.89
N ARG A 38 -12.76 2.51 -24.35
CA ARG A 38 -13.95 2.69 -23.49
C ARG A 38 -14.52 1.34 -23.05
N ARG A 39 -14.59 0.35 -23.97
CA ARG A 39 -15.05 -1.01 -23.66
C ARG A 39 -14.14 -1.69 -22.66
N ALA A 40 -12.82 -1.64 -22.88
CA ALA A 40 -11.83 -2.21 -21.96
C ALA A 40 -11.89 -1.57 -20.57
N GLY A 41 -11.92 -0.24 -20.49
CA GLY A 41 -12.05 0.46 -19.20
C GLY A 41 -13.37 0.16 -18.49
N THR A 42 -14.47 0.00 -19.24
CA THR A 42 -15.77 -0.39 -18.67
C THR A 42 -15.72 -1.82 -18.13
N ALA A 43 -15.15 -2.76 -18.88
CA ALA A 43 -14.96 -4.13 -18.42
C ALA A 43 -14.08 -4.17 -17.16
N ALA A 44 -12.98 -3.42 -17.11
CA ALA A 44 -12.10 -3.36 -15.94
C ALA A 44 -12.82 -2.90 -14.67
N VAL A 45 -13.63 -1.84 -14.74
CA VAL A 45 -14.40 -1.35 -13.58
C VAL A 45 -15.47 -2.33 -13.10
N ILE A 46 -15.88 -3.28 -13.94
CA ILE A 46 -16.81 -4.36 -13.56
C ILE A 46 -16.05 -5.58 -13.02
N VAL A 47 -14.99 -6.02 -13.70
CA VAL A 47 -14.27 -7.25 -13.36
C VAL A 47 -13.44 -7.10 -12.09
N LEU A 48 -12.73 -5.98 -11.90
CA LEU A 48 -11.84 -5.79 -10.76
C LEU A 48 -12.56 -5.84 -9.39
N PRO A 49 -13.72 -5.19 -9.17
CA PRO A 49 -14.46 -5.40 -7.91
C PRO A 49 -14.95 -6.83 -7.73
N LEU A 50 -15.29 -7.55 -8.81
CA LEU A 50 -15.66 -8.96 -8.71
C LEU A 50 -14.48 -9.82 -8.24
N LEU A 51 -13.25 -9.48 -8.64
CA LEU A 51 -12.05 -10.14 -8.11
C LEU A 51 -11.86 -9.87 -6.62
N THR A 52 -12.12 -8.64 -6.15
CA THR A 52 -12.10 -8.32 -4.72
C THR A 52 -13.17 -9.11 -3.95
N VAL A 53 -14.40 -9.18 -4.46
CA VAL A 53 -15.46 -10.01 -3.87
C VAL A 53 -15.05 -11.47 -3.87
N GLY A 54 -14.49 -11.97 -4.99
CA GLY A 54 -13.96 -13.33 -5.09
C GLY A 54 -12.89 -13.63 -4.04
N ALA A 55 -11.98 -12.68 -3.76
CA ALA A 55 -10.96 -12.82 -2.72
C ALA A 55 -11.59 -13.00 -1.33
N PHE A 56 -12.55 -12.14 -0.96
CA PHE A 56 -13.24 -12.24 0.34
C PHE A 56 -14.15 -13.45 0.48
N VAL A 57 -14.81 -13.88 -0.61
CA VAL A 57 -15.70 -15.04 -0.59
C VAL A 57 -14.86 -16.30 -0.46
N THR A 58 -13.86 -16.47 -1.32
CA THR A 58 -13.01 -17.67 -1.31
C THR A 58 -12.23 -17.82 -0.01
N SER A 59 -11.84 -16.72 0.66
CA SER A 59 -11.15 -16.76 1.96
C SER A 59 -12.07 -17.10 3.15
N ARG A 60 -13.39 -17.12 2.96
CA ARG A 60 -14.38 -17.45 4.02
C ARG A 60 -15.15 -18.73 3.75
N THR A 61 -14.73 -19.48 2.74
CA THR A 61 -15.31 -20.76 2.33
C THR A 61 -14.20 -21.80 2.29
N ASP A 62 -14.55 -23.08 2.28
CA ASP A 62 -13.59 -24.18 2.07
C ASP A 62 -13.10 -24.30 0.61
N ALA A 63 -12.94 -23.16 -0.07
CA ALA A 63 -12.45 -23.10 -1.43
C ALA A 63 -10.99 -23.56 -1.50
N PRO A 64 -10.57 -24.28 -2.56
CA PRO A 64 -9.19 -24.73 -2.71
C PRO A 64 -8.20 -23.58 -2.59
N PHE A 65 -7.11 -23.75 -1.83
CA PHE A 65 -6.15 -22.67 -1.56
C PHE A 65 -5.59 -22.00 -2.82
N ARG A 66 -5.32 -22.78 -3.89
CA ARG A 66 -4.89 -22.22 -5.19
C ARG A 66 -5.91 -21.23 -5.79
N LEU A 67 -7.20 -21.47 -5.57
CA LEU A 67 -8.25 -20.57 -6.01
C LEU A 67 -8.22 -19.28 -5.18
N GLN A 68 -8.06 -19.39 -3.87
CA GLN A 68 -7.88 -18.22 -2.99
C GLN A 68 -6.68 -17.37 -3.44
N GLN A 69 -5.53 -18.00 -3.74
CA GLN A 69 -4.33 -17.32 -4.24
C GLN A 69 -4.58 -16.58 -5.56
N THR A 70 -5.36 -17.18 -6.46
CA THR A 70 -5.69 -16.61 -7.77
C THR A 70 -6.50 -15.32 -7.64
N PHE A 71 -7.44 -15.27 -6.69
CA PHE A 71 -8.24 -14.07 -6.44
C PHE A 71 -7.55 -13.04 -5.54
N ALA A 72 -6.80 -13.49 -4.53
CA ALA A 72 -6.26 -12.63 -3.49
C ALA A 72 -5.34 -11.53 -4.05
N TRP A 73 -4.38 -11.89 -4.91
CA TRP A 73 -3.46 -10.91 -5.51
C TRP A 73 -4.16 -9.78 -6.26
N PRO A 74 -4.94 -10.04 -7.33
CA PRO A 74 -5.59 -8.97 -8.08
C PRO A 74 -6.73 -8.32 -7.28
N GLY A 75 -7.47 -9.09 -6.48
CA GLY A 75 -8.61 -8.59 -5.71
C GLY A 75 -8.20 -7.63 -4.60
N TYR A 76 -7.17 -7.97 -3.83
CA TYR A 76 -6.69 -7.11 -2.76
C TYR A 76 -5.84 -5.93 -3.26
N LEU A 77 -5.04 -6.10 -4.32
CA LEU A 77 -4.37 -4.97 -4.96
C LEU A 77 -5.38 -3.97 -5.54
N TRP A 78 -6.48 -4.44 -6.13
CA TRP A 78 -7.53 -3.54 -6.60
C TRP A 78 -8.12 -2.71 -5.47
N LEU A 79 -8.31 -3.27 -4.27
CA LEU A 79 -8.83 -2.51 -3.13
C LEU A 79 -7.92 -1.31 -2.78
N ALA A 80 -6.61 -1.51 -2.76
CA ALA A 80 -5.65 -0.43 -2.54
C ALA A 80 -5.62 0.57 -3.71
N VAL A 81 -5.63 0.09 -4.96
CA VAL A 81 -5.71 0.95 -6.15
C VAL A 81 -6.98 1.79 -6.13
N LEU A 82 -8.13 1.22 -5.80
CA LEU A 82 -9.42 1.89 -5.71
C LEU A 82 -9.36 3.07 -4.74
N LEU A 83 -8.77 2.87 -3.56
CA LEU A 83 -8.58 3.91 -2.55
C LEU A 83 -7.73 5.06 -3.08
N TYR A 84 -6.49 4.79 -3.50
CA TYR A 84 -5.57 5.86 -3.92
C TYR A 84 -5.97 6.51 -5.23
N LEU A 85 -6.62 5.77 -6.13
CA LEU A 85 -7.18 6.32 -7.36
C LEU A 85 -8.32 7.29 -7.06
N THR A 86 -9.19 6.95 -6.10
CA THR A 86 -10.26 7.85 -5.65
C THR A 86 -9.68 9.11 -5.03
N LEU A 87 -8.73 8.99 -4.10
CA LEU A 87 -8.07 10.13 -3.46
C LEU A 87 -7.37 11.03 -4.48
N ALA A 88 -6.61 10.46 -5.41
CA ALA A 88 -5.90 11.21 -6.44
C ALA A 88 -6.86 11.90 -7.42
N LEU A 89 -7.99 11.27 -7.77
CA LEU A 89 -9.02 11.89 -8.60
C LEU A 89 -9.72 13.03 -7.87
N VAL A 90 -10.07 12.87 -6.58
CA VAL A 90 -10.67 13.93 -5.76
C VAL A 90 -9.73 15.13 -5.65
N ALA A 91 -8.43 14.90 -5.38
CA ALA A 91 -7.43 15.96 -5.40
C ALA A 91 -7.32 16.61 -6.80
N GLY A 92 -7.37 15.81 -7.85
CA GLY A 92 -7.39 16.27 -9.24
C GLY A 92 -8.57 17.17 -9.59
N GLU A 93 -9.75 16.97 -9.00
CA GLU A 93 -10.91 17.85 -9.18
C GLU A 93 -10.68 19.25 -8.59
N ALA A 94 -9.90 19.37 -7.51
CA ALA A 94 -9.50 20.67 -6.95
C ALA A 94 -8.51 21.42 -7.87
N VAL A 95 -7.63 20.69 -8.57
CA VAL A 95 -6.64 21.27 -9.51
C VAL A 95 -7.24 21.60 -10.88
N ARG A 96 -8.25 20.85 -11.31
CA ARG A 96 -8.90 20.96 -12.62
C ARG A 96 -9.33 22.41 -13.00
N PRO A 97 -9.96 23.23 -12.15
CA PRO A 97 -10.32 24.61 -12.51
C PRO A 97 -9.10 25.51 -12.70
N LEU A 98 -8.02 25.32 -11.93
CA LEU A 98 -6.78 26.08 -12.08
C LEU A 98 -6.10 25.78 -13.42
N LEU A 99 -6.00 24.49 -13.78
CA LEU A 99 -5.40 24.09 -15.06
C LEU A 99 -6.17 24.65 -16.25
N ARG A 100 -7.51 24.67 -16.18
CA ARG A 100 -8.35 25.31 -17.21
C ARG A 100 -8.05 26.80 -17.35
N ARG A 101 -8.03 27.55 -16.23
CA ARG A 101 -7.72 28.98 -16.23
C ARG A 101 -6.34 29.29 -16.83
N VAL A 102 -5.33 28.46 -16.54
CA VAL A 102 -3.97 28.62 -17.10
C VAL A 102 -3.98 28.39 -18.62
N LEU A 103 -4.67 27.34 -19.09
CA LEU A 103 -4.79 27.06 -20.52
C LEU A 103 -5.58 28.15 -21.26
N ASP A 104 -6.64 28.69 -20.65
CA ASP A 104 -7.44 29.77 -21.23
C ASP A 104 -6.63 31.07 -21.34
N ARG A 105 -5.84 31.42 -20.31
CA ARG A 105 -4.90 32.55 -20.37
C ARG A 105 -3.84 32.38 -21.45
N ARG A 106 -3.24 31.18 -21.58
CA ARG A 106 -2.25 30.90 -22.63
C ARG A 106 -2.84 30.94 -24.04
N ALA A 107 -4.11 30.54 -24.18
CA ALA A 107 -4.81 30.64 -25.46
C ALA A 107 -5.13 32.10 -25.82
N ALA A 108 -5.52 32.92 -24.85
CA ALA A 108 -5.76 34.35 -25.05
C ALA A 108 -4.47 35.13 -25.37
N ALA A 109 -3.32 34.68 -24.87
CA ALA A 109 -2.01 35.28 -25.11
C ALA A 109 -1.34 34.85 -26.43
N ARG A 110 -1.91 33.91 -27.18
CA ARG A 110 -1.36 33.50 -28.49
C ARG A 110 -1.70 34.57 -29.53
N PRO A 111 -0.70 35.17 -30.23
CA PRO A 111 -0.95 36.10 -31.31
C PRO A 111 -1.82 35.43 -32.38
N VAL A 112 -2.90 36.10 -32.79
CA VAL A 112 -3.73 35.65 -33.91
C VAL A 112 -2.90 35.78 -35.18
N PRO A 113 -2.64 34.71 -35.95
CA PRO A 113 -2.03 34.83 -37.26
C PRO A 113 -2.97 35.63 -38.16
N GLY A 114 -2.54 36.81 -38.61
CA GLY A 114 -3.32 37.68 -39.50
C GLY A 114 -3.98 38.91 -38.85
N ALA A 115 -3.64 39.28 -37.61
CA ALA A 115 -3.98 40.62 -37.13
C ALA A 115 -3.21 41.66 -37.98
N PRO A 116 -3.87 42.65 -38.62
CA PRO A 116 -3.17 43.65 -39.42
C PRO A 116 -2.18 44.41 -38.53
N LEU A 117 -0.93 44.51 -38.97
CA LEU A 117 0.05 45.41 -38.38
C LEU A 117 -0.55 46.82 -38.39
N ALA A 118 -1.00 47.28 -37.23
CA ALA A 118 -1.27 48.70 -37.03
C ALA A 118 0.05 49.44 -37.31
N ALA A 119 0.04 50.26 -38.35
CA ALA A 119 1.18 51.02 -38.81
C ALA A 119 1.69 51.91 -37.67
N ALA A 120 2.84 51.55 -37.09
CA ALA A 120 3.66 52.48 -36.35
C ALA A 120 4.26 53.47 -37.36
N THR A 121 3.64 54.64 -37.46
CA THR A 121 4.25 55.77 -38.16
C THR A 121 5.24 56.42 -37.21
N ALA A 122 6.51 56.34 -37.61
CA ALA A 122 7.65 56.93 -36.97
C ALA A 122 7.50 58.46 -36.86
N THR A 123 7.95 59.02 -35.74
CA THR A 123 8.39 60.41 -35.64
C THR A 123 9.80 60.39 -35.06
N ASP A 124 10.75 60.78 -35.91
CA ASP A 124 12.19 60.94 -35.63
C ASP A 124 12.48 62.46 -35.42
N PRO A 125 13.69 62.92 -35.00
CA PRO A 125 13.86 63.89 -33.93
C PRO A 125 14.52 65.20 -34.38
N ALA A 126 14.42 66.26 -33.57
CA ALA A 126 15.32 67.43 -33.60
C ALA A 126 15.18 68.14 -32.23
N ALA A 127 16.18 68.09 -31.35
CA ALA A 127 17.40 68.90 -31.31
C ALA A 127 17.16 70.35 -30.88
N GLU A 128 17.35 70.62 -29.58
CA GLU A 128 17.81 71.92 -29.07
C GLU A 128 18.61 71.69 -27.77
N ALA A 129 19.82 72.23 -27.74
CA ALA A 129 20.73 72.37 -26.60
C ALA A 129 21.06 73.88 -26.47
N PRO A 130 21.89 74.39 -25.52
CA PRO A 130 22.52 73.77 -24.34
C PRO A 130 22.43 74.67 -23.07
N ALA A 131 23.01 74.24 -21.93
CA ALA A 131 23.96 75.05 -21.15
C ALA A 131 24.46 74.35 -19.86
N ASN A 132 25.78 74.45 -19.67
CA ASN A 132 26.65 74.00 -18.59
C ASN A 132 26.22 74.38 -17.16
N THR A 133 26.55 73.55 -16.18
CA THR A 133 27.60 73.86 -15.16
C THR A 133 27.90 72.67 -14.25
N ALA A 134 29.19 72.39 -14.09
CA ALA A 134 29.83 71.65 -12.99
C ALA A 134 30.92 72.60 -12.42
N PRO A 135 31.76 72.25 -11.41
CA PRO A 135 31.82 71.05 -10.55
C PRO A 135 32.05 71.40 -9.04
N ASP A 136 32.29 70.38 -8.20
CA ASP A 136 33.32 70.31 -7.12
C ASP A 136 33.04 69.05 -6.26
N ALA A 137 33.84 67.97 -6.25
CA ALA A 137 35.21 67.76 -5.76
C ALA A 137 35.33 67.64 -4.22
N ASN A 138 35.44 66.40 -3.69
CA ASN A 138 36.52 65.99 -2.77
C ASN A 138 36.41 64.50 -2.32
N GLU A 139 37.44 63.73 -2.63
CA GLU A 139 37.99 62.61 -1.83
C GLU A 139 39.01 63.18 -0.80
N PRO A 140 39.78 62.43 0.06
CA PRO A 140 39.98 60.97 0.17
C PRO A 140 40.12 60.36 1.61
N SER A 141 40.31 59.03 1.62
CA SER A 141 41.31 58.25 2.40
C SER A 141 41.03 57.67 3.81
N ALA A 142 41.01 56.32 3.81
CA ALA A 142 41.89 55.39 4.56
C ALA A 142 41.72 55.08 6.07
N GLY A 143 41.73 53.77 6.38
CA GLY A 143 42.62 53.22 7.42
C GLY A 143 42.06 52.18 8.41
N GLY A 144 42.38 50.89 8.18
CA GLY A 144 42.62 49.81 9.18
C GLY A 144 41.44 49.29 10.02
N THR A 145 41.34 48.03 10.46
CA THR A 145 42.30 46.94 10.71
C THR A 145 41.52 45.64 10.96
N ALA A 146 42.04 44.48 10.53
CA ALA A 146 41.61 43.12 10.93
C ALA A 146 42.35 42.67 12.23
N PRO A 147 42.29 41.42 12.77
CA PRO A 147 41.61 40.15 12.37
C PRO A 147 41.09 39.31 13.61
N PRO A 148 41.11 37.95 13.69
CA PRO A 148 40.66 36.86 12.80
C PRO A 148 39.67 35.85 13.47
N GLY A 149 39.15 34.88 12.70
CA GLY A 149 38.58 33.64 13.24
C GLY A 149 38.12 32.60 12.20
N SER A 150 39.02 31.66 11.87
CA SER A 150 38.82 30.25 11.39
C SER A 150 37.69 29.92 10.38
N ALA A 151 38.01 29.54 9.12
CA ALA A 151 38.33 28.17 8.62
C ALA A 151 37.09 27.23 8.62
N THR A 152 36.67 26.54 7.56
CA THR A 152 37.36 25.78 6.51
C THR A 152 36.45 25.42 5.31
N ALA A 153 37.02 25.44 4.09
CA ALA A 153 37.00 24.46 2.96
C ALA A 153 35.93 23.31 2.93
N ALA A 154 35.53 22.69 1.81
CA ALA A 154 35.69 22.84 0.36
C ALA A 154 34.86 21.72 -0.34
N ALA A 155 34.58 21.92 -1.65
CA ALA A 155 34.37 20.98 -2.76
C ALA A 155 33.68 19.61 -2.52
N ALA A 156 32.55 19.28 -3.15
CA ALA A 156 32.33 18.99 -4.58
C ALA A 156 33.16 17.80 -5.11
N GLY A 157 32.52 16.63 -5.25
CA GLY A 157 33.09 15.41 -5.82
C GLY A 157 32.00 14.50 -6.40
N SER A 158 32.02 14.39 -7.74
CA SER A 158 31.13 13.66 -8.65
C SER A 158 30.95 12.17 -8.35
N ALA A 159 29.72 11.67 -8.49
CA ALA A 159 29.39 10.24 -8.57
C ALA A 159 29.03 9.85 -10.01
N THR A 160 29.82 8.94 -10.60
CA THR A 160 29.59 8.34 -11.91
C THR A 160 28.91 6.99 -11.71
N ALA A 161 27.66 6.84 -12.18
CA ALA A 161 26.93 5.57 -12.17
C ALA A 161 27.01 4.93 -13.57
N VAL A 162 27.55 3.71 -13.62
CA VAL A 162 27.55 2.82 -14.80
C VAL A 162 26.41 1.82 -14.65
N ALA A 163 25.57 1.70 -15.68
CA ALA A 163 24.45 0.78 -15.79
C ALA A 163 24.88 -0.68 -16.01
N PRO A 164 23.95 -1.64 -15.85
CA PRO A 164 23.86 -2.67 -16.89
C PRO A 164 22.43 -2.98 -17.36
N ALA A 165 22.38 -3.35 -18.64
CA ALA A 165 21.24 -3.84 -19.42
C ALA A 165 21.00 -5.36 -19.18
N PRO A 166 19.89 -5.96 -19.68
CA PRO A 166 19.35 -7.24 -19.20
C PRO A 166 19.87 -8.45 -20.00
N PRO A 167 19.70 -9.70 -19.52
CA PRO A 167 19.92 -10.89 -20.33
C PRO A 167 18.63 -11.43 -20.96
N ALA A 168 18.89 -12.17 -22.03
CA ALA A 168 18.01 -12.58 -23.10
C ALA A 168 17.37 -13.96 -22.90
N ALA A 169 16.59 -14.32 -23.92
CA ALA A 169 15.66 -15.43 -24.06
C ALA A 169 16.24 -16.84 -23.98
N ALA A 170 15.27 -17.76 -23.79
CA ALA A 170 15.37 -19.20 -23.62
C ALA A 170 15.64 -20.01 -24.89
N GLN A 171 16.21 -21.20 -24.68
CA GLN A 171 16.11 -22.45 -25.46
C GLN A 171 16.27 -23.57 -24.41
N GLY A 172 15.62 -24.73 -24.41
CA GLY A 172 14.64 -25.42 -25.24
C GLY A 172 14.60 -26.88 -24.73
N ALA A 173 13.46 -27.57 -24.83
CA ALA A 173 13.39 -29.03 -24.89
C ALA A 173 11.97 -29.47 -25.27
N ALA A 174 11.90 -30.33 -26.28
CA ALA A 174 10.70 -30.87 -26.90
C ALA A 174 10.34 -32.26 -26.34
N ALA A 175 9.07 -32.65 -26.46
CA ALA A 175 8.65 -34.04 -26.62
C ALA A 175 7.28 -34.13 -27.33
N THR A 176 7.16 -35.16 -28.15
CA THR A 176 6.30 -35.43 -29.32
C THR A 176 5.07 -36.32 -29.03
N ALA A 177 4.00 -36.23 -29.85
CA ALA A 177 3.24 -37.34 -30.49
C ALA A 177 1.95 -36.80 -31.18
N VAL A 178 1.75 -36.83 -32.52
CA VAL A 178 1.21 -37.91 -33.42
C VAL A 178 -0.32 -38.08 -33.25
N ALA A 179 -1.26 -38.11 -34.23
CA ALA A 179 -1.31 -38.19 -35.70
C ALA A 179 -2.69 -37.70 -36.25
N ALA A 180 -2.75 -37.39 -37.57
CA ALA A 180 -3.94 -37.20 -38.43
C ALA A 180 -4.48 -38.58 -38.96
N PRO A 181 -5.46 -38.75 -39.91
CA PRO A 181 -5.81 -37.98 -41.15
C PRO A 181 -7.34 -37.67 -41.29
N ALA A 182 -7.88 -36.77 -42.13
CA ALA A 182 -7.91 -36.55 -43.60
C ALA A 182 -8.73 -37.58 -44.42
N GLU A 183 -9.80 -37.13 -45.09
CA GLU A 183 -10.43 -37.79 -46.27
C GLU A 183 -11.06 -36.77 -47.24
N GLU A 184 -11.03 -37.14 -48.53
CA GLU A 184 -11.33 -36.39 -49.76
C GLU A 184 -12.77 -36.56 -50.31
N ILE A 185 -13.28 -35.50 -50.97
CA ILE A 185 -13.95 -35.35 -52.30
C ILE A 185 -14.44 -36.65 -53.02
N PRO A 186 -15.65 -36.76 -53.65
CA PRO A 186 -16.10 -36.05 -54.91
C PRO A 186 -17.63 -35.81 -55.01
N GLY A 187 -18.28 -35.18 -56.00
CA GLY A 187 -18.01 -34.66 -57.35
C GLY A 187 -19.30 -34.81 -58.21
N ALA A 188 -19.57 -33.84 -59.12
CA ALA A 188 -20.52 -33.87 -60.28
C ALA A 188 -22.05 -33.85 -59.96
N THR A 189 -23.01 -33.25 -60.69
CA THR A 189 -23.29 -32.94 -62.12
C THR A 189 -24.42 -31.85 -62.16
N ALA A 190 -24.36 -30.77 -62.95
CA ALA A 190 -24.83 -30.56 -64.34
C ALA A 190 -26.36 -30.33 -64.58
N ARG A 191 -26.72 -29.13 -65.10
CA ARG A 191 -27.47 -28.84 -66.37
C ARG A 191 -28.65 -27.84 -66.31
N HIS A 192 -28.59 -26.91 -67.30
CA HIS A 192 -29.64 -26.22 -68.10
C HIS A 192 -30.51 -25.16 -67.39
N GLY A 193 -30.58 -23.91 -67.85
CA GLY A 193 -31.08 -23.39 -69.15
C GLY A 193 -32.47 -22.77 -68.84
N ASP A 194 -32.84 -21.52 -69.10
CA ASP A 194 -32.66 -20.65 -70.27
C ASP A 194 -32.89 -19.17 -69.86
N GLY A 195 -32.29 -18.24 -70.62
CA GLY A 195 -32.76 -16.84 -70.74
C GLY A 195 -33.95 -16.73 -71.71
N PRO A 196 -34.46 -15.53 -72.05
CA PRO A 196 -33.65 -14.36 -72.44
C PRO A 196 -34.13 -12.99 -71.87
N GLY A 197 -33.29 -11.96 -72.00
CA GLY A 197 -33.66 -10.53 -71.92
C GLY A 197 -34.41 -10.05 -73.18
N PRO A 198 -34.40 -8.74 -73.55
CA PRO A 198 -33.54 -7.64 -73.08
C PRO A 198 -34.30 -6.31 -72.79
N GLU A 199 -33.60 -5.29 -72.31
CA GLU A 199 -33.53 -3.91 -72.88
C GLU A 199 -32.95 -2.90 -71.85
N GLU A 200 -31.77 -2.36 -72.19
CA GLU A 200 -31.18 -1.08 -71.75
C GLU A 200 -31.31 -0.09 -72.94
N PRO A 201 -31.02 1.25 -72.88
CA PRO A 201 -30.10 1.95 -71.95
C PRO A 201 -30.55 3.38 -71.52
N GLY A 202 -29.78 4.04 -70.65
CA GLY A 202 -29.95 5.49 -70.40
C GLY A 202 -28.86 6.11 -69.52
N ALA A 203 -28.10 7.04 -70.10
CA ALA A 203 -26.83 7.56 -69.62
C ALA A 203 -26.90 8.66 -68.54
N ALA A 204 -25.84 8.70 -67.74
CA ALA A 204 -25.13 9.82 -67.09
C ALA A 204 -25.78 11.22 -66.97
N GLU A 205 -25.72 11.78 -65.75
CA GLU A 205 -25.32 13.18 -65.55
C GLU A 205 -24.81 13.43 -64.11
N ALA A 206 -23.69 14.14 -64.01
CA ALA A 206 -22.99 14.50 -62.77
C ALA A 206 -23.64 15.73 -62.11
N PRO A 207 -23.64 15.88 -60.77
CA PRO A 207 -24.01 17.13 -60.15
C PRO A 207 -22.81 18.06 -60.03
N VAL A 208 -23.04 19.27 -60.55
CA VAL A 208 -22.19 20.46 -60.52
C VAL A 208 -21.91 20.88 -59.08
N ALA A 209 -20.63 21.16 -58.81
CA ALA A 209 -20.16 21.78 -57.59
C ALA A 209 -20.62 23.24 -57.51
N ASP A 210 -21.30 23.61 -56.41
CA ASP A 210 -21.37 24.99 -55.97
C ASP A 210 -20.64 25.12 -54.63
N GLY A 211 -19.65 26.00 -54.63
CA GLY A 211 -18.66 26.17 -53.58
C GLY A 211 -19.15 27.14 -52.52
N SER A 212 -19.32 26.66 -51.31
CA SER A 212 -19.14 27.47 -50.11
C SER A 212 -17.95 26.88 -49.35
N PRO A 213 -16.88 27.64 -49.06
CA PRO A 213 -15.85 27.14 -48.16
C PRO A 213 -16.44 27.18 -46.75
N GLU A 214 -17.12 26.11 -46.35
CA GLU A 214 -17.25 25.80 -44.94
C GLU A 214 -15.84 25.77 -44.37
N GLY A 215 -15.51 26.77 -43.54
CA GLY A 215 -14.27 26.79 -42.80
C GLY A 215 -14.10 25.47 -42.08
N GLY A 216 -13.21 24.63 -42.62
CA GLY A 216 -12.91 23.31 -42.10
C GLY A 216 -12.50 23.45 -40.64
N ARG A 217 -13.43 23.12 -39.74
CA ARG A 217 -13.09 22.85 -38.34
C ARG A 217 -12.02 21.76 -38.40
N PRO A 218 -10.84 21.92 -37.78
CA PRO A 218 -9.80 20.92 -37.85
C PRO A 218 -10.34 19.61 -37.26
N THR A 219 -10.62 18.64 -38.12
CA THR A 219 -11.21 17.32 -37.83
C THR A 219 -10.26 16.36 -37.10
N GLY A 220 -9.30 16.91 -36.35
CA GLY A 220 -8.33 16.14 -35.56
C GLY A 220 -7.94 16.78 -34.22
N ALA A 221 -8.47 17.95 -33.85
CA ALA A 221 -8.07 18.64 -32.63
C ALA A 221 -8.80 18.06 -31.39
N ILE A 222 -8.05 17.41 -30.49
CA ILE A 222 -8.55 16.96 -29.18
C ILE A 222 -9.18 18.16 -28.45
N SER A 223 -10.44 18.04 -28.02
CA SER A 223 -11.08 19.13 -27.27
C SER A 223 -10.30 19.42 -25.98
N ARG A 224 -10.19 20.69 -25.58
CA ARG A 224 -9.47 21.08 -24.34
C ARG A 224 -9.99 20.32 -23.12
N ARG A 225 -11.31 20.07 -23.07
CA ARG A 225 -11.96 19.28 -22.03
C ARG A 225 -11.41 17.84 -22.00
N LEU A 226 -11.29 17.21 -23.15
CA LEU A 226 -10.75 15.85 -23.30
C LEU A 226 -9.25 15.82 -22.96
N PHE A 227 -8.48 16.80 -23.40
CA PHE A 227 -7.06 16.93 -23.06
C PHE A 227 -6.86 17.05 -21.54
N VAL A 228 -7.55 17.98 -20.88
CA VAL A 228 -7.49 18.16 -19.42
C VAL A 228 -7.93 16.89 -18.69
N ALA A 229 -9.00 16.23 -19.14
CA ALA A 229 -9.46 14.98 -18.55
C ALA A 229 -8.40 13.87 -18.65
N ARG A 230 -7.72 13.73 -19.79
CA ARG A 230 -6.63 12.76 -19.98
C ARG A 230 -5.42 13.06 -19.11
N ILE A 231 -5.00 14.33 -19.00
CA ILE A 231 -3.88 14.72 -18.15
C ILE A 231 -4.19 14.45 -16.67
N VAL A 232 -5.35 14.91 -16.17
CA VAL A 232 -5.75 14.69 -14.77
C VAL A 232 -5.95 13.20 -14.49
N GLY A 233 -6.63 12.47 -15.37
CA GLY A 233 -6.85 11.04 -15.22
C GLY A 233 -5.55 10.23 -15.26
N GLY A 234 -4.65 10.55 -16.20
CA GLY A 234 -3.34 9.91 -16.31
C GLY A 234 -2.46 10.19 -15.10
N ALA A 235 -2.43 11.44 -14.61
CA ALA A 235 -1.69 11.80 -13.40
C ALA A 235 -2.26 11.09 -12.16
N ALA A 236 -3.58 11.01 -12.01
CA ALA A 236 -4.21 10.29 -10.91
C ALA A 236 -3.90 8.78 -10.95
N ALA A 237 -3.96 8.17 -12.14
CA ALA A 237 -3.61 6.76 -12.32
C ALA A 237 -2.13 6.50 -12.00
N ALA A 238 -1.22 7.38 -12.44
CA ALA A 238 0.21 7.29 -12.14
C ALA A 238 0.50 7.45 -10.64
N ALA A 239 -0.16 8.41 -9.97
CA ALA A 239 -0.02 8.62 -8.53
C ALA A 239 -0.52 7.41 -7.74
N ALA A 240 -1.68 6.85 -8.10
CA ALA A 240 -2.23 5.67 -7.46
C ALA A 240 -1.32 4.44 -7.66
N ALA A 241 -0.89 4.19 -8.90
CA ALA A 241 0.01 3.08 -9.21
C ALA A 241 1.38 3.21 -8.51
N GLY A 242 1.95 4.42 -8.46
CA GLY A 242 3.19 4.69 -7.74
C GLY A 242 3.06 4.48 -6.24
N THR A 243 1.95 4.94 -5.64
CA THR A 243 1.68 4.79 -4.20
C THR A 243 1.49 3.33 -3.82
N VAL A 244 0.62 2.61 -4.55
CA VAL A 244 0.37 1.17 -4.33
C VAL A 244 1.64 0.36 -4.59
N GLY A 245 2.32 0.62 -5.71
CA GLY A 245 3.56 -0.08 -6.07
C GLY A 245 4.66 0.09 -5.02
N HIS A 246 4.85 1.32 -4.50
CA HIS A 246 5.79 1.58 -3.41
C HIS A 246 5.39 0.84 -2.13
N GLY A 247 4.11 0.89 -1.74
CA GLY A 247 3.61 0.20 -0.56
C GLY A 247 3.72 -1.33 -0.65
N THR A 248 3.42 -1.92 -1.82
CA THR A 248 3.61 -3.35 -2.08
C THR A 248 5.06 -3.75 -2.05
N TYR A 249 5.93 -2.94 -2.66
CA TYR A 249 7.37 -3.18 -2.64
C TYR A 249 7.90 -3.21 -1.19
N GLY A 250 7.44 -2.30 -0.33
CA GLY A 250 7.77 -2.28 1.09
C GLY A 250 7.41 -3.59 1.80
N VAL A 251 6.17 -4.05 1.66
CA VAL A 251 5.70 -5.31 2.25
C VAL A 251 6.50 -6.51 1.74
N LEU A 252 6.73 -6.58 0.42
CA LEU A 252 7.44 -7.69 -0.20
C LEU A 252 8.92 -7.77 0.18
N ARG A 253 9.57 -6.62 0.36
CA ARG A 253 10.98 -6.57 0.80
C ARG A 253 11.16 -7.02 2.26
N GLY A 254 10.10 -6.97 3.07
CA GLY A 254 10.08 -7.40 4.46
C GLY A 254 10.16 -6.23 5.45
N PRO A 255 9.89 -6.51 6.75
CA PRO A 255 9.83 -5.48 7.77
C PRO A 255 11.20 -4.86 8.09
N SER A 256 11.16 -3.61 8.54
CA SER A 256 12.33 -2.93 9.10
C SER A 256 12.55 -3.29 10.57
N VAL A 257 13.80 -3.34 11.02
CA VAL A 257 14.09 -3.56 12.44
C VAL A 257 14.13 -2.22 13.18
N LYS A 258 13.33 -2.09 14.23
CA LYS A 258 13.33 -0.96 15.17
C LYS A 258 13.93 -1.38 16.51
N ARG A 259 14.41 -0.40 17.27
CA ARG A 259 14.90 -0.60 18.64
C ARG A 259 14.27 0.43 19.56
N VAL A 260 13.81 -0.02 20.72
CA VAL A 260 13.27 0.85 21.78
C VAL A 260 13.78 0.37 23.12
N THR A 261 14.20 1.30 23.98
CA THR A 261 14.58 0.99 25.35
C THR A 261 13.41 1.29 26.28
N VAL A 262 12.97 0.29 27.03
CA VAL A 262 11.84 0.40 27.95
C VAL A 262 12.34 0.25 29.39
N PRO A 263 12.34 1.34 30.16
CA PRO A 263 12.80 1.28 31.54
C PRO A 263 11.70 0.76 32.46
N LEU A 264 12.02 -0.26 33.26
CA LEU A 264 11.10 -0.95 34.16
C LEU A 264 11.58 -0.81 35.61
N ALA A 265 10.69 -0.36 36.49
CA ALA A 265 11.03 -0.05 37.88
C ALA A 265 11.42 -1.29 38.70
N LYS A 266 10.78 -2.43 38.41
CA LYS A 266 10.93 -3.70 39.14
C LYS A 266 11.83 -4.71 38.40
N LEU A 267 12.52 -4.25 37.36
CA LEU A 267 13.40 -5.13 36.58
C LEU A 267 14.69 -5.33 37.34
N ALA A 268 15.02 -6.60 37.61
CA ALA A 268 16.25 -6.96 38.30
C ALA A 268 17.49 -6.38 37.60
N ARG A 269 18.46 -5.88 38.36
CA ARG A 269 19.69 -5.30 37.80
C ARG A 269 20.42 -6.23 36.81
N GLY A 270 20.41 -7.54 37.07
CA GLY A 270 21.07 -8.56 36.23
C GLY A 270 20.46 -8.71 34.83
N THR A 271 19.28 -8.14 34.58
CA THR A 271 18.59 -8.16 33.27
C THR A 271 18.54 -6.80 32.59
N HIS A 272 19.34 -5.84 33.06
CA HIS A 272 19.55 -4.63 32.30
C HIS A 272 20.14 -4.94 30.91
N GLY A 273 19.54 -4.40 29.85
CA GLY A 273 19.93 -4.67 28.47
C GLY A 273 19.33 -5.95 27.88
N TYR A 274 18.36 -6.57 28.56
CA TYR A 274 17.67 -7.76 28.05
C TYR A 274 16.88 -7.42 26.78
N ARG A 275 17.07 -8.17 25.69
CA ARG A 275 16.51 -7.87 24.37
C ARG A 275 15.41 -8.84 23.98
N ILE A 276 14.18 -8.32 23.87
CA ILE A 276 13.02 -9.06 23.35
C ILE A 276 12.80 -8.65 21.90
N ALA A 277 12.92 -9.58 20.95
CA ALA A 277 12.46 -9.35 19.58
C ALA A 277 10.94 -9.57 19.51
N VAL A 278 10.20 -8.48 19.33
CA VAL A 278 8.74 -8.45 19.19
C VAL A 278 8.38 -8.45 17.72
N VAL A 279 7.60 -9.45 17.33
CA VAL A 279 7.00 -9.57 16.00
C VAL A 279 5.52 -9.87 16.16
N SER A 280 4.68 -9.24 15.34
CA SER A 280 3.22 -9.41 15.33
C SER A 280 2.71 -9.30 13.90
N ASP A 281 1.45 -9.67 13.68
CA ASP A 281 0.72 -9.42 12.42
C ASP A 281 1.52 -9.89 11.18
N ILE A 282 2.02 -11.12 11.24
CA ILE A 282 2.77 -11.73 10.14
C ILE A 282 1.83 -12.02 8.96
N HIS A 283 0.57 -12.37 9.25
CA HIS A 283 -0.47 -12.65 8.26
C HIS A 283 -0.02 -13.54 7.11
N LEU A 284 0.44 -14.75 7.45
CA LEU A 284 0.65 -15.79 6.44
C LEU A 284 -0.69 -16.12 5.79
N GLY A 285 -0.73 -16.12 4.47
CA GLY A 285 -1.97 -16.28 3.73
C GLY A 285 -1.75 -16.54 2.25
N PRO A 286 -2.79 -16.39 1.42
CA PRO A 286 -2.69 -16.63 -0.02
C PRO A 286 -1.65 -15.75 -0.74
N VAL A 287 -1.29 -14.61 -0.15
CA VAL A 287 -0.39 -13.60 -0.73
C VAL A 287 1.01 -13.67 -0.12
N LEU A 288 1.11 -13.68 1.22
CA LEU A 288 2.37 -13.76 1.97
C LEU A 288 2.58 -15.19 2.47
N GLY A 289 3.58 -15.88 1.92
CA GLY A 289 3.86 -17.28 2.26
C GLY A 289 5.25 -17.49 2.86
N ARG A 290 5.78 -18.71 2.74
CA ARG A 290 7.05 -19.17 3.35
C ARG A 290 8.23 -18.21 3.22
N ALA A 291 8.41 -17.60 2.04
CA ALA A 291 9.53 -16.68 1.81
C ALA A 291 9.43 -15.41 2.67
N HIS A 292 8.21 -14.95 2.99
CA HIS A 292 7.98 -13.83 3.90
C HIS A 292 8.39 -14.20 5.33
N THR A 293 7.94 -15.37 5.81
CA THR A 293 8.34 -15.93 7.11
C THR A 293 9.86 -16.05 7.23
N GLN A 294 10.53 -16.57 6.19
CA GLN A 294 11.98 -16.68 6.20
C GLN A 294 12.66 -15.32 6.37
N ARG A 295 12.22 -14.29 5.63
CA ARG A 295 12.77 -12.93 5.77
C ARG A 295 12.59 -12.36 7.17
N ILE A 296 11.44 -12.64 7.80
CA ILE A 296 11.17 -12.22 9.19
C ILE A 296 12.12 -12.93 10.16
N VAL A 297 12.26 -14.25 10.04
CA VAL A 297 13.12 -15.05 10.90
C VAL A 297 14.59 -14.64 10.75
N ASP A 298 15.05 -14.42 9.52
CA ASP A 298 16.40 -13.92 9.24
C ASP A 298 16.62 -12.54 9.88
N ALA A 299 15.65 -11.63 9.76
CA ALA A 299 15.70 -10.30 10.36
C ALA A 299 15.74 -10.37 11.89
N ILE A 300 14.91 -11.21 12.52
CA ILE A 300 14.90 -11.43 13.98
C ILE A 300 16.25 -11.97 14.44
N ASN A 301 16.72 -13.06 13.83
CA ASN A 301 17.96 -13.72 14.22
C ASN A 301 19.18 -12.79 14.07
N ALA A 302 19.19 -11.92 13.06
CA ALA A 302 20.23 -10.91 12.88
C ALA A 302 20.32 -9.88 14.02
N THR A 303 19.26 -9.74 14.83
CA THR A 303 19.28 -8.89 16.03
C THR A 303 19.89 -9.58 17.26
N GLN A 304 20.14 -10.89 17.17
CA GLN A 304 20.61 -11.76 18.25
C GLN A 304 19.81 -11.57 19.54
N PRO A 305 18.47 -11.73 19.53
CA PRO A 305 17.65 -11.44 20.70
C PRO A 305 17.89 -12.47 21.81
N ASP A 306 17.49 -12.07 23.01
CA ASP A 306 17.53 -12.94 24.17
C ASP A 306 16.27 -13.81 24.25
N LEU A 307 15.15 -13.24 23.79
CA LEU A 307 13.82 -13.86 23.70
C LEU A 307 13.10 -13.37 22.45
N VAL A 308 12.33 -14.24 21.79
CA VAL A 308 11.41 -13.84 20.71
C VAL A 308 9.98 -13.89 21.21
N ALA A 309 9.22 -12.81 20.99
CA ALA A 309 7.80 -12.73 21.28
C ALA A 309 7.02 -12.58 19.96
N VAL A 310 6.26 -13.61 19.60
CA VAL A 310 5.30 -13.61 18.49
C VAL A 310 3.92 -13.26 19.04
N VAL A 311 3.47 -12.04 18.79
CA VAL A 311 2.33 -11.40 19.47
C VAL A 311 1.11 -11.38 18.55
N GLY A 312 0.54 -12.55 18.31
CA GLY A 312 -0.70 -12.78 17.58
C GLY A 312 -0.68 -12.44 16.07
N ASP A 313 -1.76 -12.85 15.41
CA ASP A 313 -2.03 -12.68 13.97
C ASP A 313 -0.88 -13.20 13.10
N LEU A 314 -0.52 -14.47 13.35
CA LEU A 314 0.46 -15.18 12.55
C LEU A 314 -0.10 -15.50 11.15
N VAL A 315 -1.39 -15.82 11.04
CA VAL A 315 -1.98 -16.49 9.86
C VAL A 315 -3.38 -16.00 9.50
N ASP A 316 -3.77 -16.16 8.23
CA ASP A 316 -5.09 -15.85 7.67
C ASP A 316 -5.76 -17.10 7.05
N GLY A 317 -5.47 -18.30 7.55
CA GLY A 317 -6.00 -19.55 7.01
C GLY A 317 -5.59 -20.78 7.81
N SER A 318 -6.03 -21.96 7.38
CA SER A 318 -5.86 -23.21 8.14
C SER A 318 -4.39 -23.71 8.17
N VAL A 319 -4.04 -24.52 9.17
CA VAL A 319 -2.75 -25.23 9.23
C VAL A 319 -2.54 -26.11 8.00
N ALA A 320 -3.60 -26.73 7.46
CA ALA A 320 -3.51 -27.57 6.28
C ALA A 320 -2.99 -26.82 5.05
N ASP A 321 -3.37 -25.55 4.90
CA ASP A 321 -2.95 -24.71 3.77
C ASP A 321 -1.64 -23.98 4.02
N LEU A 322 -1.41 -23.52 5.26
CA LEU A 322 -0.36 -22.56 5.59
C LEU A 322 0.72 -23.10 6.53
N GLY A 323 0.60 -24.31 7.07
CA GLY A 323 1.56 -24.88 8.02
C GLY A 323 3.00 -24.90 7.45
N SER A 324 3.14 -25.22 6.16
CA SER A 324 4.43 -25.19 5.45
C SER A 324 5.01 -23.78 5.27
N ALA A 325 4.14 -22.75 5.25
CA ALA A 325 4.58 -21.35 5.23
C ALA A 325 5.10 -20.90 6.60
N ALA A 326 4.63 -21.50 7.69
CA ALA A 326 5.08 -21.20 9.05
C ALA A 326 6.39 -21.93 9.43
N GLU A 327 6.76 -23.01 8.76
CA GLU A 327 7.98 -23.81 9.04
C GLU A 327 9.26 -23.02 9.35
N PRO A 328 9.59 -21.90 8.66
CA PRO A 328 10.78 -21.14 8.98
C PRO A 328 10.86 -20.65 10.43
N LEU A 329 9.73 -20.53 11.14
CA LEU A 329 9.70 -20.18 12.56
C LEU A 329 10.52 -21.14 13.44
N ALA A 330 10.67 -22.40 13.03
CA ALA A 330 11.52 -23.38 13.72
C ALA A 330 13.02 -23.02 13.70
N GLN A 331 13.41 -22.01 12.91
CA GLN A 331 14.76 -21.50 12.83
C GLN A 331 14.98 -20.25 13.70
N LEU A 332 13.99 -19.80 14.47
CA LEU A 332 14.16 -18.71 15.44
C LEU A 332 15.20 -19.09 16.49
N ARG A 333 16.09 -18.15 16.79
CA ARG A 333 17.20 -18.33 17.73
C ARG A 333 17.16 -17.25 18.79
N ALA A 334 16.90 -17.68 20.02
CA ALA A 334 16.95 -16.87 21.22
C ALA A 334 17.36 -17.76 22.39
N ARG A 335 18.17 -17.22 23.32
CA ARG A 335 18.71 -18.01 24.44
C ARG A 335 17.63 -18.50 25.39
N ASP A 336 16.60 -17.69 25.59
CA ASP A 336 15.49 -17.97 26.53
C ASP A 336 14.24 -18.44 25.79
N GLY A 337 14.35 -18.76 24.49
CA GLY A 337 13.29 -19.34 23.67
C GLY A 337 12.43 -18.33 22.92
N SER A 338 11.39 -18.87 22.28
CA SER A 338 10.41 -18.12 21.49
C SER A 338 9.01 -18.39 22.02
N PHE A 339 8.23 -17.34 22.23
CA PHE A 339 6.90 -17.40 22.84
C PHE A 339 5.84 -16.89 21.88
N PHE A 340 4.62 -17.41 22.02
CA PHE A 340 3.49 -17.10 21.15
C PHE A 340 2.24 -16.81 21.98
N VAL A 341 1.46 -15.82 21.57
CA VAL A 341 0.07 -15.62 22.00
C VAL A 341 -0.82 -15.52 20.77
N THR A 342 -2.09 -15.92 20.93
CA THR A 342 -3.08 -15.80 19.85
C THR A 342 -3.43 -14.33 19.61
N GLY A 343 -3.70 -14.01 18.35
CA GLY A 343 -4.46 -12.85 17.92
C GLY A 343 -5.85 -13.26 17.45
N ASN A 344 -6.62 -12.30 16.96
CA ASN A 344 -7.98 -12.58 16.51
C ASN A 344 -8.02 -13.48 15.27
N HIS A 345 -6.97 -13.45 14.44
CA HIS A 345 -6.93 -14.24 13.22
C HIS A 345 -6.68 -15.74 13.46
N GLU A 346 -6.05 -16.13 14.57
CA GLU A 346 -5.97 -17.53 14.94
C GLU A 346 -7.36 -18.12 15.21
N TYR A 347 -8.23 -17.41 15.92
CA TYR A 347 -9.62 -17.85 16.16
C TYR A 347 -10.44 -17.93 14.87
N PHE A 348 -10.17 -17.07 13.88
CA PHE A 348 -10.82 -17.18 12.57
C PHE A 348 -10.29 -18.35 11.73
N SER A 349 -9.15 -18.92 12.11
CA SER A 349 -8.38 -19.89 11.32
C SER A 349 -8.25 -21.27 11.99
N GLY A 350 -8.87 -21.46 13.16
CA GLY A 350 -8.76 -22.67 13.98
C GLY A 350 -7.63 -22.56 15.00
N ALA A 351 -7.87 -21.82 16.09
CA ALA A 351 -6.84 -21.44 17.06
C ALA A 351 -6.10 -22.63 17.68
N ASP A 352 -6.83 -23.66 18.13
CA ASP A 352 -6.21 -24.83 18.78
C ASP A 352 -5.22 -25.56 17.85
N ALA A 353 -5.60 -25.76 16.59
CA ALA A 353 -4.71 -26.40 15.60
C ALA A 353 -3.45 -25.56 15.36
N TRP A 354 -3.58 -24.23 15.30
CA TRP A 354 -2.43 -23.33 15.15
C TRP A 354 -1.54 -23.31 16.38
N VAL A 355 -2.11 -23.30 17.58
CA VAL A 355 -1.38 -23.38 18.85
C VAL A 355 -0.55 -24.66 18.92
N ASP A 356 -1.12 -25.79 18.50
CA ASP A 356 -0.39 -27.06 18.46
C ASP A 356 0.72 -27.03 17.40
N HIS A 357 0.44 -26.53 16.19
CA HIS A 357 1.43 -26.42 15.12
C HIS A 357 2.62 -25.52 15.48
N VAL A 358 2.39 -24.34 16.08
CA VAL A 358 3.51 -23.48 16.49
C VAL A 358 4.33 -24.10 17.63
N ARG A 359 3.70 -24.93 18.48
CA ARG A 359 4.39 -25.72 19.51
C ARG A 359 5.32 -26.76 18.87
N GLU A 360 4.87 -27.44 17.83
CA GLU A 360 5.70 -28.38 17.05
C GLU A 360 6.89 -27.69 16.37
N LEU A 361 6.70 -26.42 15.98
CA LEU A 361 7.77 -25.57 15.44
C LEU A 361 8.74 -25.03 16.53
N GLY A 362 8.53 -25.37 17.80
CA GLY A 362 9.44 -25.02 18.91
C GLY A 362 9.14 -23.68 19.59
N LEU A 363 8.00 -23.05 19.31
CA LEU A 363 7.52 -21.90 20.09
C LEU A 363 6.77 -22.40 21.33
N THR A 364 6.74 -21.60 22.38
CA THR A 364 5.95 -21.86 23.59
C THR A 364 4.70 -20.99 23.59
N PRO A 365 3.51 -21.55 23.32
CA PRO A 365 2.26 -20.80 23.45
C PRO A 365 1.97 -20.46 24.91
N LEU A 366 1.70 -19.19 25.21
CA LEU A 366 1.29 -18.70 26.52
C LEU A 366 -0.22 -18.43 26.52
N ARG A 367 -1.01 -19.46 26.84
CA ARG A 367 -2.47 -19.38 26.84
C ARG A 367 -3.02 -19.07 28.22
N ASN A 368 -3.20 -17.78 28.51
CA ASN A 368 -3.52 -17.29 29.86
C ASN A 368 -2.57 -17.89 30.90
N ASP A 369 -1.27 -17.85 30.59
CA ASP A 369 -0.22 -18.56 31.29
C ASP A 369 1.02 -17.69 31.45
N ARG A 370 1.93 -18.10 32.33
CA ARG A 370 3.14 -17.36 32.69
C ARG A 370 4.33 -18.28 32.84
N VAL A 371 5.48 -17.76 32.41
CA VAL A 371 6.78 -18.35 32.69
C VAL A 371 7.66 -17.33 33.41
N GLU A 372 8.51 -17.81 34.31
CA GLU A 372 9.51 -16.97 34.95
C GLU A 372 10.76 -16.94 34.08
N ILE A 373 11.12 -15.75 33.60
CA ILE A 373 12.43 -15.49 33.04
C ILE A 373 13.33 -15.01 34.18
N ALA A 374 14.64 -15.25 34.07
CA ALA A 374 15.58 -14.67 35.02
C ALA A 374 15.32 -13.15 35.08
N GLY A 375 14.94 -12.62 36.25
CA GLY A 375 14.73 -11.19 36.50
C GLY A 375 13.35 -10.56 36.17
N PHE A 376 12.43 -11.26 35.48
CA PHE A 376 11.05 -10.79 35.26
C PHE A 376 10.11 -11.95 34.90
N ASP A 377 8.81 -11.73 35.02
CA ASP A 377 7.79 -12.68 34.62
C ASP A 377 7.28 -12.37 33.21
N LEU A 378 7.28 -13.36 32.33
CA LEU A 378 6.65 -13.27 31.02
C LEU A 378 5.29 -13.95 31.06
N ALA A 379 4.24 -13.20 30.82
CA ALA A 379 2.87 -13.73 30.76
C ALA A 379 2.29 -13.56 29.36
N GLY A 380 1.33 -14.40 29.00
CA GLY A 380 0.52 -14.25 27.80
C GLY A 380 -0.95 -14.48 28.10
N VAL A 381 -1.82 -13.75 27.41
CA VAL A 381 -3.28 -13.95 27.46
C VAL A 381 -3.80 -14.28 26.08
N ASP A 382 -4.86 -15.09 26.03
CA ASP A 382 -5.59 -15.39 24.81
C ASP A 382 -6.29 -14.12 24.27
N ASP A 383 -6.48 -14.04 22.95
CA ASP A 383 -7.11 -12.87 22.32
C ASP A 383 -8.59 -12.69 22.70
N VAL A 384 -9.07 -11.44 22.69
CA VAL A 384 -10.47 -11.08 22.96
C VAL A 384 -11.46 -11.80 22.03
N ALA A 385 -11.07 -12.10 20.78
CA ALA A 385 -11.90 -12.87 19.86
C ALA A 385 -12.24 -14.27 20.40
N GLY A 386 -11.37 -14.85 21.23
CA GLY A 386 -11.57 -16.14 21.86
C GLY A 386 -12.73 -16.19 22.86
N GLU A 387 -13.23 -15.04 23.34
CA GLU A 387 -14.44 -14.98 24.17
C GLU A 387 -15.64 -15.66 23.50
N ARG A 388 -15.72 -15.60 22.17
CA ARG A 388 -16.82 -16.23 21.39
C ARG A 388 -16.81 -17.76 21.48
N GLU A 389 -15.67 -18.33 21.82
CA GLU A 389 -15.44 -19.77 21.97
C GLU A 389 -15.26 -20.16 23.45
N GLY A 390 -15.47 -19.22 24.38
CA GLY A 390 -15.24 -19.43 25.82
C GLY A 390 -13.77 -19.45 26.22
N GLN A 391 -12.88 -18.95 25.36
CA GLN A 391 -11.42 -18.95 25.50
C GLN A 391 -10.85 -17.52 25.39
N GLY A 392 -11.40 -16.57 26.15
CA GLY A 392 -10.93 -15.18 26.16
C GLY A 392 -9.72 -14.94 27.08
N PRO A 393 -9.27 -13.69 27.20
CA PRO A 393 -8.19 -13.33 28.10
C PRO A 393 -8.56 -13.59 29.56
N ASP A 394 -7.70 -14.29 30.29
CA ASP A 394 -7.83 -14.58 31.72
C ASP A 394 -6.56 -14.12 32.46
N PHE A 395 -6.60 -12.88 32.91
CA PHE A 395 -5.51 -12.23 33.65
C PHE A 395 -5.31 -12.83 35.03
N VAL A 396 -6.37 -13.35 35.67
CA VAL A 396 -6.25 -13.95 37.00
C VAL A 396 -5.46 -15.25 36.90
N ARG A 397 -5.75 -16.07 35.90
CA ARG A 397 -4.97 -17.28 35.63
C ARG A 397 -3.53 -16.98 35.24
N ALA A 398 -3.31 -15.99 34.37
CA ALA A 398 -1.96 -15.67 33.89
C ALA A 398 -1.08 -14.99 34.97
N LEU A 399 -1.66 -14.14 35.83
CA LEU A 399 -0.90 -13.22 36.68
C LEU A 399 -1.23 -13.28 38.17
N GLY A 400 -2.28 -13.99 38.58
CA GLY A 400 -2.90 -13.85 39.90
C GLY A 400 -2.02 -14.30 41.08
N ASP A 401 -1.17 -15.30 40.86
CA ASP A 401 -0.29 -15.90 41.87
C ASP A 401 1.17 -15.42 41.79
N ARG A 402 1.47 -14.44 40.93
CA ARG A 402 2.85 -13.95 40.73
C ARG A 402 3.35 -13.08 41.89
N ASP A 403 4.67 -13.02 42.06
CA ASP A 403 5.30 -12.02 42.93
C ASP A 403 5.23 -10.62 42.28
N ARG A 404 4.43 -9.73 42.88
CA ARG A 404 4.23 -8.37 42.37
C ARG A 404 5.44 -7.44 42.57
N GLY A 405 6.46 -7.89 43.31
CA GLY A 405 7.76 -7.25 43.46
C GLY A 405 8.66 -7.43 42.24
N ARG A 406 8.42 -8.45 41.42
CA ARG A 406 9.13 -8.67 40.14
C ARG A 406 8.47 -7.88 39.01
N ALA A 407 9.28 -7.47 38.03
CA ALA A 407 8.75 -6.93 36.78
C ALA A 407 7.91 -7.99 36.05
N SER A 408 6.83 -7.57 35.40
CA SER A 408 6.03 -8.41 34.52
C SER A 408 5.87 -7.80 33.15
N VAL A 409 6.21 -8.60 32.13
CA VAL A 409 5.99 -8.33 30.72
C VAL A 409 4.83 -9.19 30.24
N LEU A 410 3.79 -8.57 29.68
CA LEU A 410 2.61 -9.22 29.14
C LEU A 410 2.66 -9.23 27.61
N LEU A 411 2.46 -10.39 27.01
CA LEU A 411 2.13 -10.55 25.61
C LEU A 411 0.61 -10.56 25.47
N ALA A 412 0.06 -9.58 24.77
CA ALA A 412 -1.36 -9.51 24.47
C ALA A 412 -1.53 -8.91 23.08
N HIS A 413 -2.18 -9.62 22.16
CA HIS A 413 -2.24 -9.20 20.78
C HIS A 413 -2.87 -7.81 20.60
N GLN A 414 -4.07 -7.59 21.13
CA GLN A 414 -4.76 -6.31 21.00
C GLN A 414 -4.37 -5.32 22.10
N PRO A 415 -4.08 -4.04 21.76
CA PRO A 415 -3.76 -3.02 22.75
C PRO A 415 -4.95 -2.66 23.66
N VAL A 416 -6.18 -2.99 23.27
CA VAL A 416 -7.42 -2.65 24.00
C VAL A 416 -7.48 -3.22 25.42
N VAL A 417 -6.74 -4.30 25.70
CA VAL A 417 -6.70 -4.93 27.03
C VAL A 417 -5.79 -4.20 28.04
N ILE A 418 -5.18 -3.07 27.64
CA ILE A 418 -4.25 -2.32 28.49
C ILE A 418 -4.82 -1.93 29.86
N HIS A 419 -6.12 -1.63 29.94
CA HIS A 419 -6.75 -1.29 31.22
C HIS A 419 -6.88 -2.49 32.18
N GLU A 420 -6.97 -3.72 31.67
CA GLU A 420 -6.87 -4.94 32.49
C GLU A 420 -5.43 -5.19 32.93
N ALA A 421 -4.45 -4.97 32.04
CA ALA A 421 -3.03 -5.09 32.36
C ALA A 421 -2.63 -4.13 33.51
N VAL A 422 -3.12 -2.88 33.47
CA VAL A 422 -2.95 -1.89 34.55
C VAL A 422 -3.54 -2.40 35.86
N ARG A 423 -4.77 -2.93 35.85
CA ARG A 423 -5.42 -3.48 37.06
C ARG A 423 -4.65 -4.63 37.69
N HIS A 424 -4.01 -5.45 36.85
CA HIS A 424 -3.16 -6.56 37.29
C HIS A 424 -1.71 -6.13 37.55
N GLY A 425 -1.39 -4.83 37.45
CA GLY A 425 -0.10 -4.23 37.74
C GLY A 425 1.03 -4.71 36.83
N VAL A 426 0.73 -5.07 35.59
CA VAL A 426 1.74 -5.34 34.55
C VAL A 426 2.65 -4.13 34.37
N ASP A 427 3.94 -4.33 34.17
CA ASP A 427 4.90 -3.23 33.99
C ASP A 427 5.05 -2.87 32.51
N LEU A 428 4.98 -3.85 31.61
CA LEU A 428 5.01 -3.67 30.16
C LEU A 428 4.05 -4.63 29.44
N GLN A 429 3.17 -4.10 28.60
CA GLN A 429 2.41 -4.87 27.62
C GLN A 429 3.03 -4.69 26.23
N LEU A 430 3.20 -5.81 25.52
CA LEU A 430 3.63 -5.87 24.13
C LEU A 430 2.44 -6.31 23.28
N SER A 431 2.10 -5.51 22.26
CA SER A 431 0.92 -5.69 21.40
C SER A 431 1.21 -5.44 19.92
N GLY A 432 0.30 -5.89 19.06
CA GLY A 432 0.26 -5.65 17.61
C GLY A 432 -1.11 -5.12 17.19
N HIS A 433 -1.78 -5.80 16.26
CA HIS A 433 -3.18 -5.64 15.85
C HIS A 433 -3.52 -4.39 15.03
N THR A 434 -2.88 -3.26 15.32
CA THR A 434 -3.30 -1.98 14.73
C THR A 434 -2.79 -1.77 13.30
N HIS A 435 -1.73 -2.48 12.93
CA HIS A 435 -0.94 -2.28 11.71
C HIS A 435 -0.43 -0.84 11.48
N GLY A 436 -0.46 0.03 12.49
CA GLY A 436 -0.31 1.48 12.30
C GLY A 436 -1.37 2.08 11.35
N GLY A 437 -2.49 1.37 11.15
CA GLY A 437 -3.54 1.73 10.20
C GLY A 437 -3.28 1.41 8.73
N GLN A 438 -2.22 0.64 8.40
CA GLN A 438 -1.81 0.06 7.11
C GLN A 438 -1.84 0.97 5.86
N LEU A 439 -3.00 1.55 5.51
CA LEU A 439 -3.25 2.36 4.33
C LEU A 439 -3.65 3.78 4.73
N TRP A 440 -2.77 4.77 4.58
CA TRP A 440 -3.18 6.17 4.72
C TRP A 440 -4.38 6.50 3.82
N PRO A 441 -5.43 7.18 4.30
CA PRO A 441 -5.56 7.85 5.61
C PRO A 441 -6.28 7.01 6.70
N ALA A 442 -6.41 5.69 6.55
CA ALA A 442 -7.09 4.83 7.52
C ALA A 442 -6.40 4.80 8.90
N ASN A 443 -5.14 5.22 8.99
CA ASN A 443 -4.44 5.45 10.25
C ASN A 443 -5.17 6.41 11.18
N TYR A 444 -5.86 7.44 10.68
CA TYR A 444 -6.67 8.32 11.56
C TYR A 444 -7.89 7.61 12.15
N ILE A 445 -8.47 6.65 11.43
CA ILE A 445 -9.60 5.86 11.93
C ILE A 445 -9.10 4.83 12.95
N ALA A 446 -7.97 4.19 12.66
CA ALA A 446 -7.34 3.23 13.56
C ALA A 446 -6.90 3.88 14.88
N ASP A 447 -6.38 5.12 14.82
CA ASP A 447 -5.99 5.92 15.99
C ASP A 447 -7.18 6.21 16.91
N LEU A 448 -8.36 6.49 16.34
CA LEU A 448 -9.58 6.71 17.12
C LEU A 448 -10.18 5.42 17.71
N ALA A 449 -9.86 4.26 17.13
CA ALA A 449 -10.42 2.97 17.50
C ALA A 449 -9.55 2.20 18.51
N ASN A 450 -8.32 2.64 18.75
CA ASN A 450 -7.35 1.95 19.60
C ASN A 450 -6.82 2.90 20.68
N PRO A 451 -6.47 2.40 21.88
CA PRO A 451 -5.91 3.24 22.93
C PRO A 451 -4.54 3.81 22.54
N THR A 452 -3.72 3.03 21.83
CA THR A 452 -2.44 3.43 21.23
C THR A 452 -2.39 2.84 19.82
N LEU A 453 -2.08 3.66 18.82
CA LEU A 453 -1.93 3.19 17.44
C LEU A 453 -0.62 2.43 17.22
N GLU A 454 0.49 2.93 17.75
CA GLU A 454 1.84 2.41 17.51
C GLU A 454 2.85 3.03 18.49
N GLY A 455 3.97 2.35 18.74
CA GLY A 455 5.04 2.88 19.58
C GLY A 455 4.81 2.67 21.08
N LEU A 456 5.59 3.39 21.89
CA LEU A 456 5.60 3.25 23.35
C LEU A 456 4.76 4.35 24.00
N GLU A 457 3.75 3.95 24.77
CA GLU A 457 2.93 4.84 25.59
C GLU A 457 2.84 4.36 27.03
N ARG A 458 2.38 5.23 27.93
CA ARG A 458 2.34 4.96 29.37
C ARG A 458 0.93 5.15 29.93
N TYR A 459 0.47 4.15 30.68
CA TYR A 459 -0.81 4.08 31.36
C TYR A 459 -0.57 3.88 32.87
N GLY A 460 -0.40 4.98 33.60
CA GLY A 460 0.01 4.94 35.00
C GLY A 460 1.42 4.38 35.14
N ASP A 461 1.58 3.25 35.83
CA ASP A 461 2.87 2.55 35.96
C ASP A 461 3.12 1.49 34.89
N THR A 462 2.08 1.13 34.12
CA THR A 462 2.18 0.20 33.00
C THR A 462 2.62 0.96 31.74
N GLN A 463 3.51 0.37 30.96
CA GLN A 463 3.84 0.82 29.61
C GLN A 463 3.20 -0.11 28.58
N LEU A 464 2.77 0.44 27.45
CA LEU A 464 2.25 -0.29 26.30
C LEU A 464 3.16 -0.02 25.11
N TYR A 465 3.70 -1.08 24.51
CA TYR A 465 4.35 -0.99 23.21
C TYR A 465 3.50 -1.66 22.14
N VAL A 466 3.12 -0.90 21.11
CA VAL A 466 2.37 -1.39 19.96
C VAL A 466 3.27 -1.45 18.72
N SER A 467 3.53 -2.66 18.26
CA SER A 467 4.19 -2.95 16.99
C SER A 467 3.28 -2.57 15.80
N ARG A 468 3.86 -2.12 14.68
CA ARG A 468 3.07 -1.96 13.45
C ARG A 468 2.86 -3.28 12.74
N GLY A 469 3.50 -4.35 13.18
CA GLY A 469 3.40 -5.68 12.59
C GLY A 469 4.31 -5.88 11.38
N ALA A 470 4.63 -7.14 11.09
CA ALA A 470 5.63 -7.53 10.11
C ALA A 470 5.09 -7.76 8.70
N GLY A 471 3.83 -8.17 8.59
CA GLY A 471 3.12 -8.49 7.36
C GLY A 471 2.13 -7.42 6.93
N ALA A 472 1.10 -7.81 6.17
CA ALA A 472 -0.01 -6.95 5.79
C ALA A 472 -1.29 -7.77 5.69
N TRP A 473 -2.40 -7.23 6.18
CA TRP A 473 -3.69 -7.90 6.16
C TRP A 473 -4.52 -7.48 4.94
N GLY A 474 -5.04 -8.45 4.19
CA GLY A 474 -5.78 -8.20 2.95
C GLY A 474 -4.87 -7.65 1.85
N PRO A 475 -4.95 -6.35 1.48
CA PRO A 475 -4.01 -5.75 0.53
C PRO A 475 -2.55 -5.86 0.99
N PRO A 476 -1.65 -6.44 0.17
CA PRO A 476 -0.22 -6.45 0.46
C PRO A 476 0.39 -5.08 0.16
N VAL A 477 -0.09 -4.04 0.85
CA VAL A 477 0.23 -2.65 0.61
C VAL A 477 0.27 -1.92 1.95
N ARG A 478 1.39 -1.25 2.25
CA ARG A 478 1.51 -0.36 3.41
C ARG A 478 1.88 1.05 2.96
N VAL A 479 1.17 2.07 3.43
CA VAL A 479 1.42 3.48 3.09
C VAL A 479 1.22 4.31 4.34
N GLY A 480 2.27 5.03 4.75
CA GLY A 480 2.28 5.76 6.03
C GLY A 480 2.44 4.88 7.27
N ALA A 481 2.48 3.56 7.12
CA ALA A 481 2.59 2.60 8.21
C ALA A 481 3.56 1.44 7.85
N PRO A 482 4.87 1.72 7.72
CA PRO A 482 5.85 0.70 7.32
C PRO A 482 5.88 -0.47 8.31
N SER A 483 5.99 -1.70 7.81
CA SER A 483 6.06 -2.88 8.67
C SER A 483 7.37 -2.91 9.47
N ASP A 484 7.29 -3.47 10.68
CA ASP A 484 8.43 -3.56 11.58
C ASP A 484 8.50 -4.88 12.37
N ILE A 485 9.71 -5.13 12.84
CA ILE A 485 10.05 -6.01 13.95
C ILE A 485 10.74 -5.10 14.97
N THR A 486 10.35 -5.17 16.23
CA THR A 486 10.94 -4.30 17.25
C THR A 486 11.78 -5.09 18.22
N VAL A 487 13.04 -4.69 18.42
CA VAL A 487 13.82 -5.12 19.57
C VAL A 487 13.53 -4.19 20.73
N VAL A 488 12.81 -4.70 21.72
CA VAL A 488 12.56 -4.02 23.00
C VAL A 488 13.69 -4.38 23.95
N GLU A 489 14.50 -3.39 24.32
CA GLU A 489 15.57 -3.52 25.29
C GLU A 489 15.07 -3.08 26.66
N LEU A 490 15.05 -4.00 27.64
CA LEU A 490 14.61 -3.71 28.98
C LEU A 490 15.72 -3.03 29.77
N ALA A 491 15.41 -1.90 30.42
CA ALA A 491 16.36 -1.16 31.25
C ALA A 491 15.94 -1.18 32.72
N SER A 492 16.82 -1.69 33.58
CA SER A 492 16.59 -1.67 35.04
C SER A 492 16.74 -0.25 35.58
N ARG A 493 15.89 0.11 36.54
CA ARG A 493 16.00 1.33 37.35
C ARG A 493 16.55 1.08 38.76
N GLU A 494 16.90 -0.17 39.09
CA GLU A 494 17.53 -0.49 40.36
C GLU A 494 18.95 0.13 40.39
N THR A 495 19.19 0.97 41.41
CA THR A 495 20.46 1.69 41.60
C THR A 495 21.57 0.83 42.16
#